data_AF-A0AAV6LEK5-F1
#
_entry.id   AF-A0AAV6LEK5-F1
#
_cell.length_a   1.000
_cell.length_b   1.000
_cell.length_c   1.000
_cell.angle_alpha   90.00
_cell.angle_beta   90.00
_cell.angle_gamma   90.00
#
_symmetry.space_group_name_H-M   'P 1'
#
loop_
_entity.id
_entity.type
_entity.pdbx_description
1 polymer ?
#
loop_
_entity_poly.entity_id
_entity_poly.type
_entity_poly.pdbx_seq_one_letter_code
_entity_poly.pdbx_strand_id
1 'polypeptide(L)' 'MVIRDWQGKFVAAGAIQRQYYVDPLLVEALAAREGIPLVLRMGLDRIVVESDCQQSLHMLQQRTILLGFLRQMSFRL' A
#
# COMPACT_ATOMS: atom_id res chain seq x y z
N MET A 1 1.08 3.23 -7.42
CA MET A 1 0.33 2.12 -6.82
C MET A 1 -0.39 1.36 -7.91
N VAL A 2 -0.25 0.04 -7.93
CA VAL A 2 -0.95 -0.85 -8.87
C VAL A 2 -1.80 -1.82 -8.05
N ILE A 3 -3.06 -1.99 -8.43
CA ILE A 3 -4.00 -2.95 -7.85
C ILE A 3 -4.14 -4.11 -8.84
N ARG A 4 -3.93 -5.31 -8.32
CA ARG A 4 -4.11 -6.56 -9.05
C ARG A 4 -5.12 -7.43 -8.31
N ASP A 5 -5.83 -8.28 -9.05
CA ASP A 5 -6.62 -9.34 -8.44
C ASP A 5 -5.71 -10.49 -7.96
N TRP A 6 -6.32 -11.50 -7.33
CA TRP A 6 -5.62 -12.66 -6.79
C TRP A 6 -4.94 -13.55 -7.86
N GLN A 7 -5.28 -13.37 -9.15
CA GLN A 7 -4.61 -14.03 -10.28
C GLN A 7 -3.45 -13.19 -10.82
N GLY A 8 -3.18 -12.03 -10.22
CA GLY A 8 -2.16 -11.08 -10.67
C GLY A 8 -2.60 -10.20 -11.84
N LYS A 9 -3.87 -10.28 -12.26
CA LYS A 9 -4.41 -9.46 -13.35
C LYS A 9 -4.56 -8.02 -12.89
N PHE A 10 -4.16 -7.08 -13.74
CA PHE A 10 -4.35 -5.66 -13.50
C PHE A 10 -5.84 -5.32 -13.34
N VAL A 11 -6.15 -4.57 -12.27
CA VAL A 11 -7.50 -4.05 -12.00
C VAL A 11 -7.52 -2.54 -12.12
N ALA A 12 -6.57 -1.86 -11.45
CA ALA A 12 -6.49 -0.41 -11.45
C ALA A 12 -5.07 0.05 -11.12
N ALA A 13 -4.76 1.31 -11.43
CA ALA A 13 -3.56 1.97 -10.93
C ALA A 13 -3.87 3.42 -10.56
N GLY A 14 -3.15 3.91 -9.57
CA GLY A 14 -3.15 5.29 -9.16
C GLY A 14 -1.72 5.76 -8.92
N ALA A 15 -1.42 6.97 -9.38
CA ALA A 15 -0.17 7.64 -9.10
C ALA A 15 -0.48 9.06 -8.65
N ILE A 16 0.11 9.46 -7.53
CA ILE A 16 0.11 10.84 -7.08
C ILE A 16 1.53 11.34 -7.32
N GLN A 17 1.68 12.26 -8.28
CA GLN A 17 2.94 12.94 -8.46
C GLN A 17 3.09 13.95 -7.34
N ARG A 18 4.09 13.74 -6.50
CA ARG A 18 4.47 14.70 -5.48
C ARG A 18 5.84 15.28 -5.82
N GLN A 19 5.94 16.59 -5.83
CA GLN A 19 7.20 17.29 -6.00
C GLN A 19 7.88 17.48 -4.64
N TYR A 20 9.21 17.63 -4.64
CA TYR A 20 10.03 18.04 -3.50
C TYR A 20 10.21 17.03 -2.35
N TYR A 21 10.01 15.73 -2.59
CA TYR A 21 10.39 14.70 -1.64
C TYR A 21 11.84 14.27 -1.87
N VAL A 22 12.68 14.43 -0.84
CA VAL A 22 14.12 14.13 -0.89
C VAL A 22 14.44 12.72 -0.38
N ASP A 23 13.53 12.14 0.41
CA ASP A 23 13.69 10.81 0.99
C ASP A 23 12.86 9.76 0.23
N PRO A 24 13.51 8.83 -0.51
CA PRO A 24 12.82 7.75 -1.21
C PRO A 24 11.95 6.88 -0.29
N LEU A 25 12.38 6.65 0.95
CA LEU A 25 11.65 5.84 1.91
C LEU A 25 10.33 6.50 2.33
N LEU A 26 10.36 7.82 2.47
CA LEU A 26 9.16 8.61 2.73
C LEU A 26 8.18 8.56 1.54
N VAL A 27 8.69 8.59 0.30
CA VAL A 27 7.86 8.47 -0.90
C VAL A 27 7.17 7.10 -0.95
N GLU A 28 7.90 6.02 -0.72
CA GLU A 28 7.36 4.65 -0.68
C GLU A 28 6.29 4.49 0.41
N ALA A 29 6.57 4.97 1.62
CA ALA A 29 5.63 4.92 2.73
C ALA A 29 4.34 5.72 2.45
N LEU A 30 4.46 6.89 1.80
CA LEU A 30 3.32 7.70 1.40
C LEU A 30 2.51 7.02 0.30
N ALA A 31 3.18 6.44 -0.71
CA ALA A 31 2.53 5.69 -1.77
C ALA A 31 1.70 4.53 -1.20
N ALA A 32 2.28 3.73 -0.29
CA ALA A 32 1.59 2.63 0.38
C ALA A 32 0.36 3.09 1.17
N ARG A 33 0.50 4.17 1.95
CA ARG A 33 -0.61 4.76 2.73
C ARG A 33 -1.75 5.22 1.83
N GLU A 34 -1.45 5.80 0.68
CA GLU A 34 -2.46 6.34 -0.25
C GLU A 34 -3.16 5.25 -1.06
N GLY A 35 -2.52 4.11 -1.28
CA GLY A 35 -3.15 2.96 -1.93
C GLY A 35 -4.29 2.38 -1.09
N ILE A 36 -4.15 2.33 0.23
CA ILE A 36 -5.12 1.69 1.14
C ILE A 36 -6.55 2.26 0.99
N PRO A 37 -6.78 3.59 1.04
CA PRO A 37 -8.10 4.17 0.77
C PRO A 37 -8.67 3.88 -0.62
N LEU A 38 -7.81 3.66 -1.62
CA LEU A 38 -8.25 3.29 -2.96
C LEU A 38 -8.86 1.89 -2.96
N VAL A 39 -8.18 0.92 -2.35
CA VAL A 39 -8.66 -0.47 -2.25
C VAL A 39 -9.92 -0.56 -1.38
N LEU A 40 -9.97 0.20 -0.28
CA LEU A 40 -11.16 0.29 0.59
C LEU A 40 -12.38 0.85 -0.14
N ARG A 41 -12.22 1.90 -0.95
CA ARG A 41 -13.33 2.46 -1.76
C ARG A 41 -13.86 1.50 -2.82
N MET A 42 -13.08 0.47 -3.18
CA MET A 42 -13.51 -0.60 -4.08
C MET A 42 -14.23 -1.74 -3.35
N GLY A 43 -14.45 -1.62 -2.03
CA GLY A 43 -15.11 -2.65 -1.23
C GLY A 43 -14.23 -3.86 -0.93
N LEU A 44 -12.90 -3.72 -1.09
CA LEU A 44 -11.94 -4.79 -0.85
C LEU A 44 -11.45 -4.73 0.60
N ASP A 45 -11.57 -5.85 1.32
CA ASP A 45 -11.29 -5.98 2.75
C ASP A 45 -10.10 -6.90 3.07
N ARG A 46 -9.68 -7.70 2.08
CA ARG A 46 -8.49 -8.57 2.12
C ARG A 46 -7.50 -8.12 1.07
N ILE A 47 -6.39 -7.52 1.53
CA ILE A 47 -5.38 -6.97 0.63
C ILE A 47 -3.99 -7.49 1.00
N VAL A 48 -3.20 -7.76 -0.04
CA VAL A 48 -1.77 -8.02 0.07
C VAL A 48 -1.06 -6.77 -0.42
N VAL A 49 -0.18 -6.22 0.40
CA VAL A 49 0.67 -5.09 0.03
C VAL A 49 2.03 -5.63 -0.37
N GLU A 50 2.42 -5.34 -1.62
CA GLU A 50 3.71 -5.70 -2.20
C GLU A 50 4.54 -4.42 -2.40
N SER A 51 5.79 -4.45 -1.97
CA SER A 51 6.76 -3.36 -2.19
C SER A 51 8.17 -3.95 -2.29
N ASP A 52 8.94 -3.46 -3.25
CA ASP A 52 10.36 -3.78 -3.42
C ASP A 52 11.26 -3.11 -2.36
N CYS A 53 10.71 -2.18 -1.58
CA CYS A 53 11.39 -1.52 -0.48
C CYS A 53 11.11 -2.25 0.85
N GLN A 54 12.07 -3.05 1.32
CA GLN A 54 11.95 -3.78 2.59
C GLN A 54 11.68 -2.85 3.79
N GLN A 55 12.29 -1.66 3.80
CA GLN A 55 12.10 -0.68 4.87
C GLN A 55 10.67 -0.12 4.89
N SER A 56 10.03 0.03 3.73
CA SER A 56 8.65 0.53 3.64
C SER A 56 7.67 -0.49 4.22
N LEU A 57 7.84 -1.78 3.91
CA LEU A 57 7.03 -2.87 4.45
C LEU A 57 7.15 -2.96 5.97
N HIS A 58 8.38 -2.82 6.49
CA HIS A 58 8.62 -2.84 7.93
C HIS A 58 7.89 -1.68 8.65
N MET A 59 7.89 -0.47 8.08
CA MET A 59 7.15 0.66 8.64
C MET A 59 5.63 0.44 8.61
N LEU A 60 5.10 -0.13 7.53
CA LEU A 60 3.67 -0.41 7.41
C LEU A 60 3.23 -1.49 8.40
N GLN A 61 4.02 -2.54 8.58
CA GLN A 61 3.76 -3.59 9.58
C GLN A 61 3.67 -3.02 10.99
N GLN A 62 4.60 -2.12 11.36
CA GLN A 62 4.59 -1.47 12.68
C GLN A 62 3.37 -0.55 12.90
N ARG A 63 2.89 0.10 11.85
CA ARG A 63 1.73 1.02 11.93
C ARG A 63 0.37 0.36 11.67
N THR A 64 0.32 -0.88 11.18
CA THR A 64 -0.95 -1.61 10.97
C THR A 64 -1.71 -1.81 12.29
N ILE A 65 -1.01 -1.75 13.44
CA ILE A 65 -1.60 -1.76 14.78
C ILE A 65 -2.48 -0.52 15.06
N LEU A 66 -2.26 0.61 14.37
CA LEU A 66 -2.99 1.88 14.58
C LEU A 66 -4.22 2.06 13.68
N LEU A 67 -4.37 1.27 12.62
CA LEU A 67 -5.52 1.31 11.71
C LEU A 67 -6.43 0.11 11.97
N GLY A 68 -7.17 0.14 13.07
CA GLY A 68 -8.12 -0.91 13.52
C GLY A 68 -9.29 -1.23 12.57
N PHE A 69 -9.21 -0.83 11.29
CA PHE A 69 -10.23 -0.99 10.26
C PHE A 69 -9.92 -2.11 9.24
N LEU A 70 -8.70 -2.65 9.20
CA LEU A 70 -8.31 -3.69 8.23
C LEU A 70 -7.97 -5.00 8.95
N ARG A 71 -8.98 -5.86 9.13
CA ARG A 71 -8.85 -7.13 9.86
C ARG A 71 -7.91 -8.15 9.21
N GLN A 72 -7.51 -7.98 7.93
CA GLN A 72 -6.74 -8.98 7.17
C GLN A 72 -5.81 -8.35 6.12
N MET A 73 -4.71 -7.72 6.57
CA MET A 73 -3.64 -7.22 5.69
C MET A 73 -2.41 -8.13 5.77
N SER A 74 -1.90 -8.56 4.63
CA SER A 74 -0.63 -9.32 4.54
C SER A 74 0.40 -8.53 3.74
N PHE A 75 1.68 -8.72 4.05
CA PHE A 75 2.79 -8.02 3.43
C PHE A 75 3.70 -9.03 2.75
N ARG A 76 4.11 -8.73 1.51
CA ARG A 76 5.01 -9.57 0.74
C ARG A 76 6.09 -8.71 0.08
N LEU A 77 7.32 -9.23 0.06
CA LEU A 77 8.45 -8.69 -0.70
C LEU A 77 8.33 -9.11 -2.16
#